data_AF-B9TL69-F1
#
_entry.id   AF-B9TL69-F1
#
_cell.length_a   1.000
_cell.length_b   1.000
_cell.length_c   1.000
_cell.angle_alpha   90.00
_cell.angle_beta   90.00
_cell.angle_gamma   90.00
#
_symmetry.space_group_name_H-M   'P 1'
#
loop_
_entity.id
_entity.type
_entity.pdbx_description
1 polymer ?
#
loop_
_entity_poly.entity_id
_entity_poly.type
_entity_poly.pdbx_seq_one_letter_code
_entity_poly.pdbx_strand_id
1 'polypeptide(L)'
;MQSDLKDRENKRDIALGAATTCAKDKLWGCVRERAAQALAIDVSSADAQALLERVILTTGWKPLAGAAASAPRAGTPQATTNAAPPPTLPTHNTAAPAATNTAASGVEAQMRAIRESGWKKAPSANKQ
;
A
#
# COMPACT_ATOMS: atom_id res chain seq x y z
N MET A 1 6.56 -8.65 24.32
CA MET A 1 5.15 -9.08 24.23
C MET A 1 4.20 -8.04 24.80
N GLN A 2 4.20 -7.74 26.10
CA GLN A 2 3.25 -6.76 26.68
C GLN A 2 3.44 -5.32 26.15
N SER A 3 4.69 -4.86 26.00
CA SER A 3 4.97 -3.53 25.44
C SER A 3 4.59 -3.38 23.97
N ASP A 4 4.67 -4.46 23.20
CA ASP A 4 4.30 -4.50 21.78
C ASP A 4 2.79 -4.39 21.58
N LEU A 5 2.01 -5.08 22.43
CA LEU A 5 0.56 -4.92 22.47
C LEU A 5 0.16 -3.49 22.83
N LYS A 6 0.83 -2.90 23.82
CA LYS A 6 0.53 -1.53 24.25
C LYS A 6 0.87 -0.48 23.18
N ASP A 7 1.95 -0.68 22.41
CA ASP A 7 2.25 0.17 21.25
C ASP A 7 1.16 0.05 20.17
N ARG A 8 0.74 -1.17 19.86
CA ARG A 8 -0.32 -1.46 18.89
C ARG A 8 -1.65 -0.81 19.29
N GLU A 9 -2.06 -0.96 20.54
CA GLU A 9 -3.27 -0.34 21.09
C GLU A 9 -3.17 1.19 21.02
N ASN A 10 -2.06 1.76 21.46
CA ASN A 10 -1.85 3.21 21.38
C ASN A 10 -1.95 3.73 19.94
N LYS A 11 -1.38 3.02 18.96
CA LYS A 11 -1.48 3.42 17.53
C LYS A 11 -2.90 3.32 17.00
N ARG A 12 -3.66 2.29 17.41
CA ARG A 12 -5.09 2.17 17.10
C ARG A 12 -5.86 3.37 17.67
N ASP A 13 -5.61 3.69 18.94
CA ASP A 13 -6.35 4.74 19.65
C ASP A 13 -6.06 6.14 19.07
N ILE A 14 -4.82 6.40 18.64
CA ILE A 14 -4.47 7.63 17.90
C ILE A 14 -5.24 7.71 16.57
N ALA A 15 -5.32 6.63 15.81
CA ALA A 15 -6.06 6.60 14.55
C ALA A 15 -7.57 6.81 14.76
N LEU A 16 -8.14 6.21 15.81
CA LEU A 16 -9.54 6.42 16.22
C LEU A 16 -9.82 7.87 16.64
N GLY A 17 -8.91 8.48 17.41
CA GLY A 17 -8.99 9.90 17.78
C GLY A 17 -9.03 10.80 16.54
N ALA A 18 -8.13 10.57 15.58
CA ALA A 18 -8.12 11.31 14.32
C ALA A 18 -9.39 11.10 13.49
N ALA A 19 -9.89 9.86 13.39
CA ALA A 19 -11.13 9.55 12.69
C ALA A 19 -12.34 10.27 13.32
N THR A 20 -12.39 10.32 14.65
CA THR A 20 -13.45 11.00 15.40
C THR A 20 -13.43 12.51 15.17
N THR A 21 -12.24 13.13 15.16
CA THR A 21 -12.09 14.56 14.79
C THR A 21 -12.59 14.81 13.37
N CYS A 22 -12.14 14.01 12.40
CA CYS A 22 -12.62 14.14 11.03
C CYS A 22 -14.14 13.94 10.87
N ALA A 23 -14.76 13.13 11.74
CA ALA A 23 -16.20 12.96 11.74
C ALA A 23 -16.94 14.20 12.26
N LYS A 24 -16.35 14.93 13.22
CA LYS A 24 -16.88 16.22 13.70
C LYS A 24 -16.86 17.27 12.60
N ASP A 25 -15.78 17.30 11.83
CA ASP A 25 -15.59 18.22 10.69
C ASP A 25 -16.33 17.76 9.41
N LYS A 26 -17.06 16.63 9.46
CA LYS A 26 -17.75 15.99 8.33
C LYS A 26 -16.85 15.67 7.13
N LEU A 27 -15.56 15.47 7.38
CA LEU A 27 -14.56 15.06 6.39
C LEU A 27 -14.60 13.54 6.19
N TRP A 28 -15.66 13.04 5.54
CA TRP A 28 -15.93 11.59 5.43
C TRP A 28 -14.80 10.80 4.75
N GLY A 29 -14.04 11.42 3.84
CA GLY A 29 -12.84 10.81 3.25
C GLY A 29 -11.75 10.51 4.29
N CYS A 30 -11.47 11.47 5.17
CA CYS A 30 -10.53 11.28 6.27
C CYS A 30 -11.03 10.24 7.27
N VAL A 31 -12.32 10.26 7.64
CA VAL A 31 -12.91 9.27 8.56
C VAL A 31 -12.68 7.87 8.02
N ARG A 32 -12.94 7.65 6.73
CA ARG A 32 -12.75 6.35 6.09
C ARG A 32 -11.30 5.87 6.15
N GLU A 33 -10.35 6.75 5.83
CA GLU A 33 -8.93 6.42 5.84
C GLU A 33 -8.43 6.09 7.25
N ARG A 34 -8.76 6.92 8.24
CA ARG A 34 -8.31 6.75 9.63
C ARG A 34 -8.96 5.55 10.31
N ALA A 35 -10.24 5.30 10.06
CA ALA A 35 -10.91 4.11 10.55
C ALA A 35 -10.36 2.82 9.89
N ALA A 36 -10.08 2.84 8.59
CA ALA A 36 -9.41 1.71 7.92
C ALA A 36 -8.00 1.48 8.47
N GLN A 37 -7.24 2.54 8.78
CA GLN A 37 -5.95 2.44 9.45
C GLN A 37 -6.06 1.80 10.83
N ALA A 38 -7.08 2.17 11.62
CA ALA A 38 -7.34 1.54 12.91
C ALA A 38 -7.66 0.04 12.77
N LEU A 39 -8.44 -0.37 11.76
CA LEU A 39 -8.74 -1.78 11.48
C LEU A 39 -7.53 -2.57 10.98
N ALA A 40 -6.64 -1.94 10.22
CA ALA A 40 -5.38 -2.57 9.81
C ALA A 40 -4.47 -2.86 11.01
N ILE A 41 -4.59 -2.05 12.07
CA ILE A 41 -3.90 -2.28 13.34
C ILE A 41 -4.66 -3.33 14.15
N ASP A 42 -5.97 -3.19 14.35
CA ASP A 42 -6.81 -4.10 15.13
C ASP A 42 -8.18 -4.27 14.45
N VAL A 43 -8.32 -5.36 13.70
CA VAL A 43 -9.53 -5.67 12.94
C VAL A 43 -10.76 -5.90 13.82
N SER A 44 -10.54 -6.18 15.12
CA SER A 44 -11.61 -6.42 16.09
C SER A 44 -12.18 -5.15 16.73
N SER A 45 -11.65 -3.97 16.36
CA SER A 45 -12.10 -2.70 16.91
C SER A 45 -13.53 -2.33 16.45
N ALA A 46 -14.50 -2.46 17.35
CA ALA A 46 -15.89 -2.12 17.11
C ALA A 46 -16.08 -0.61 16.80
N ASP A 47 -15.31 0.28 17.43
CA ASP A 47 -15.36 1.73 17.16
C ASP A 47 -14.97 2.07 15.72
N ALA A 48 -13.92 1.42 15.20
CA ALA A 48 -13.49 1.64 13.83
C ALA A 48 -14.53 1.14 12.82
N GLN A 49 -15.18 0.00 13.11
CA GLN A 49 -16.28 -0.52 12.30
C GLN A 49 -17.48 0.43 12.30
N ALA A 50 -17.92 0.90 13.48
CA ALA A 50 -19.03 1.84 13.61
C ALA A 50 -18.78 3.17 12.88
N LEU A 51 -17.54 3.66 12.85
CA LEU A 51 -17.16 4.84 12.07
C LEU A 51 -17.30 4.62 10.57
N LEU A 52 -16.90 3.46 10.05
CA LEU A 52 -17.08 3.12 8.63
C LEU A 52 -18.56 2.94 8.27
N GLU A 53 -19.35 2.30 9.12
CA GLU A 53 -20.80 2.19 8.95
C GLU A 53 -21.44 3.58 8.85
N ARG A 54 -21.07 4.50 9.75
CA ARG A 54 -21.52 5.89 9.69
C ARG A 54 -21.13 6.58 8.39
N VAL A 55 -19.89 6.40 7.92
CA VAL A 55 -19.43 6.95 6.63
C VAL A 55 -20.32 6.43 5.51
N ILE A 56 -20.60 5.13 5.47
CA ILE A 56 -21.44 4.51 4.44
C ILE A 56 -22.86 5.06 4.47
N LEU A 57 -23.49 5.11 5.64
CA LEU A 57 -24.84 5.63 5.82
C LEU A 57 -24.94 7.11 5.44
N THR A 58 -23.92 7.91 5.79
CA THR A 58 -23.93 9.36 5.54
C THR A 58 -23.61 9.71 4.09
N THR A 59 -22.76 8.92 3.43
CA THR A 59 -22.35 9.17 2.04
C THR A 59 -23.21 8.43 1.02
N GLY A 60 -24.15 7.59 1.46
CA GLY A 60 -25.08 6.86 0.61
C GLY A 60 -24.36 5.91 -0.35
N TRP A 61 -23.32 5.21 0.12
CA TRP A 61 -22.46 4.33 -0.68
C TRP A 61 -21.75 5.01 -1.86
N LYS A 62 -21.75 6.34 -1.93
CA LYS A 62 -21.01 7.04 -2.97
C LYS A 62 -19.51 6.75 -2.82
N PRO A 63 -18.81 6.36 -3.90
CA PRO A 63 -17.36 6.18 -3.84
C PRO A 63 -16.71 7.48 -3.38
N LEU A 64 -16.14 7.43 -2.18
CA LEU A 64 -15.33 8.54 -1.69
C LEU A 64 -14.04 8.53 -2.51
N ALA A 65 -13.73 9.65 -3.19
CA ALA A 65 -12.47 9.78 -3.92
C ALA A 65 -11.30 9.40 -2.98
N GLY A 66 -10.46 8.45 -3.43
CA GLY A 66 -9.42 7.84 -2.60
C GLY A 66 -9.78 6.47 -2.00
N ALA A 67 -10.96 5.90 -2.28
CA ALA A 67 -11.33 4.50 -1.96
C ALA A 67 -10.69 3.46 -2.88
N ALA A 68 -9.72 3.85 -3.71
CA ALA A 68 -8.78 2.89 -4.24
C ALA A 68 -8.12 2.24 -3.02
N ALA A 69 -8.55 1.01 -2.72
CA ALA A 69 -7.94 0.19 -1.71
C ALA A 69 -6.43 0.27 -1.93
N SER A 70 -5.73 0.90 -1.00
CA SER A 70 -4.30 0.72 -0.82
C SER A 70 -4.10 -0.72 -0.33
N ALA A 71 -4.45 -1.70 -1.17
CA ALA A 71 -3.66 -2.90 -1.25
C ALA A 71 -2.22 -2.42 -1.46
N PRO A 72 -1.21 -2.97 -0.77
CA PRO A 72 0.17 -2.61 -1.03
C PRO A 72 0.49 -3.03 -2.47
N ARG A 73 0.29 -2.12 -3.43
CA ARG A 73 1.01 -2.19 -4.69
C ARG A 73 2.46 -1.96 -4.29
N ALA A 74 3.23 -3.05 -4.27
CA ALA A 74 4.65 -2.95 -4.54
C ALA A 74 4.78 -2.20 -5.88
N GLY A 75 5.13 -0.93 -5.79
CA GLY A 75 5.19 0.00 -6.91
C GLY A 75 6.23 1.07 -6.61
N THR A 76 7.48 0.69 -6.92
CA THR A 76 8.60 1.49 -7.45
C THR A 76 8.77 2.97 -7.07
N PRO A 77 10.01 3.44 -6.78
CA PRO A 77 10.30 4.84 -6.46
C PRO A 77 9.91 5.76 -7.62
N GLN A 78 9.14 6.80 -7.31
CA GLN A 78 8.77 7.87 -8.24
C GLN A 78 10.00 8.75 -8.48
N ALA A 79 10.69 8.51 -9.60
CA ALA A 79 11.73 9.40 -10.10
C ALA A 79 11.09 10.66 -10.70
N THR A 80 11.44 11.82 -10.17
CA THR A 80 11.13 13.15 -10.72
C THR A 80 11.66 13.25 -12.15
N THR A 81 10.76 13.43 -13.12
CA THR A 81 11.14 13.71 -14.52
C THR A 81 11.51 15.18 -14.67
N ASN A 82 12.81 15.47 -14.69
CA ASN A 82 13.36 16.71 -15.19
C ASN A 82 13.31 16.69 -16.73
N ALA A 83 12.73 17.72 -17.35
CA ALA A 83 12.66 17.89 -18.80
C ALA A 83 13.99 18.43 -19.38
N ALA A 84 14.38 17.96 -20.57
CA ALA A 84 15.49 18.45 -21.43
C ALA A 84 14.90 18.97 -22.78
N PRO A 85 15.62 19.56 -23.80
CA PRO A 85 17.08 19.54 -24.12
C PRO A 85 17.61 20.83 -24.90
N PRO A 86 18.58 20.85 -25.88
CA PRO A 86 19.99 20.34 -26.09
C PRO A 86 20.98 21.51 -26.49
N PRO A 87 22.15 21.40 -27.22
CA PRO A 87 23.04 20.30 -27.67
C PRO A 87 24.57 20.51 -27.47
N THR A 88 25.39 19.44 -27.62
CA THR A 88 26.66 19.41 -28.43
C THR A 88 27.30 18.00 -28.43
N LEU A 89 27.66 17.52 -29.62
CA LEU A 89 28.34 16.24 -29.97
C LEU A 89 29.90 16.41 -29.94
N PRO A 90 30.80 15.43 -30.27
CA PRO A 90 30.63 14.01 -30.68
C PRO A 90 31.62 12.95 -30.07
N THR A 91 31.35 11.66 -30.38
CA THR A 91 32.26 10.49 -30.52
C THR A 91 32.84 9.94 -29.20
N HIS A 92 32.76 8.63 -28.85
CA HIS A 92 33.55 7.51 -29.40
C HIS A 92 32.79 6.15 -29.41
N ASN A 93 33.06 5.35 -30.45
CA ASN A 93 32.54 4.02 -30.78
C ASN A 93 32.55 2.97 -29.65
N THR A 94 31.60 2.01 -29.67
CA THR A 94 31.80 0.64 -30.23
C THR A 94 30.64 -0.32 -29.87
N ALA A 95 30.07 -0.94 -30.91
CA ALA A 95 29.40 -2.25 -31.03
C ALA A 95 28.21 -2.65 -30.12
N ALA A 96 27.09 -2.93 -30.80
CA ALA A 96 25.98 -3.79 -30.33
C ALA A 96 26.41 -5.27 -30.22
N PRO A 97 25.62 -6.11 -29.54
CA PRO A 97 24.50 -6.73 -30.25
C PRO A 97 23.16 -6.62 -29.53
N ALA A 98 22.12 -6.61 -30.35
CA ALA A 98 20.73 -6.68 -29.94
C ALA A 98 20.45 -7.96 -29.14
N ALA A 99 19.91 -7.82 -27.94
CA ALA A 99 19.10 -8.86 -27.32
C ALA A 99 17.63 -8.47 -27.50
N THR A 100 16.96 -9.24 -28.35
CA THR A 100 15.53 -9.24 -28.61
C THR A 100 14.71 -9.09 -27.34
N ASN A 101 13.88 -8.05 -27.31
CA ASN A 101 12.72 -7.93 -26.44
C ASN A 101 11.74 -9.07 -26.75
N THR A 102 11.98 -10.25 -26.19
CA THR A 102 10.92 -11.25 -26.03
C THR A 102 10.15 -10.86 -24.78
N ALA A 103 9.24 -9.91 -24.96
CA ALA A 103 8.13 -9.64 -24.05
C ALA A 103 7.16 -10.84 -24.10
N ALA A 104 7.60 -11.95 -23.53
CA ALA A 104 6.78 -13.08 -23.16
C ALA A 104 7.45 -13.70 -21.93
N SER A 105 6.66 -14.09 -20.95
CA SER A 105 7.06 -14.86 -19.75
C SER A 105 7.27 -14.10 -18.44
N GLY A 106 6.81 -12.86 -18.26
CA GLY A 106 6.67 -12.31 -16.90
C GLY A 106 5.67 -13.15 -16.08
N VAL A 107 4.52 -13.44 -16.69
CA VAL A 107 3.44 -14.20 -16.06
C VAL A 107 3.73 -15.71 -16.04
N GLU A 108 4.32 -16.28 -17.08
CA GLU A 108 4.65 -17.72 -17.11
C GLU A 108 5.86 -18.09 -16.23
N ALA A 109 6.90 -17.25 -16.17
CA ALA A 109 7.99 -17.47 -15.22
C ALA A 109 7.49 -17.39 -13.77
N GLN A 110 6.54 -16.48 -13.49
CA GLN A 110 5.91 -16.38 -12.19
C GLN A 110 4.98 -17.58 -11.90
N MET A 111 4.23 -18.08 -12.87
CA MET A 111 3.40 -19.29 -12.71
C MET A 111 4.25 -20.54 -12.44
N ARG A 112 5.41 -20.67 -13.09
CA ARG A 112 6.35 -21.77 -12.83
C ARG A 112 6.99 -21.64 -11.46
N ALA A 113 7.42 -20.44 -11.07
CA ALA A 113 7.99 -20.18 -9.76
C ALA A 113 7.00 -20.53 -8.62
N ILE A 114 5.70 -20.19 -8.76
CA ILE A 114 4.67 -20.54 -7.77
C ILE A 114 4.45 -22.06 -7.69
N ARG A 115 4.48 -22.77 -8.82
CA ARG A 115 4.36 -24.24 -8.85
C ARG A 115 5.57 -24.92 -8.22
N GLU A 116 6.77 -24.42 -8.47
CA GLU A 116 8.03 -24.94 -7.92
C GLU A 116 8.22 -24.58 -6.44
N SER A 117 7.70 -23.43 -6.01
CA SER A 117 7.61 -23.07 -4.59
C SER A 117 6.39 -23.74 -3.95
N GLY A 118 6.43 -25.07 -3.90
CA GLY A 118 5.53 -25.90 -3.11
C GLY A 118 5.51 -25.43 -1.65
N TRP A 119 4.49 -24.62 -1.34
CA TRP A 119 4.05 -24.09 -0.04
C TRP A 119 4.86 -24.56 1.18
N LYS A 120 5.95 -23.85 1.52
CA LYS A 120 6.46 -23.67 2.91
C LYS A 120 7.76 -22.86 2.95
N LYS A 121 7.71 -21.65 3.53
CA LYS A 121 8.67 -21.20 4.56
C LYS A 121 7.93 -20.28 5.55
N ALA A 122 7.82 -20.75 6.79
CA ALA A 122 7.42 -19.98 7.97
C ALA A 122 8.54 -18.96 8.33
N PRO A 123 8.24 -17.88 9.08
CA PRO A 123 9.21 -16.81 9.34
C PRO A 123 10.43 -17.32 10.12
N SER A 124 11.62 -17.02 9.60
CA SER A 124 12.88 -17.27 10.30
C SER A 124 12.93 -16.46 11.58
N ALA A 125 12.88 -17.15 12.72
CA ALA A 125 13.28 -16.62 14.01
C ALA A 125 14.76 -16.21 13.93
N ASN A 126 15.06 -14.91 14.09
CA ASN A 126 16.43 -14.45 14.24
C ASN A 126 16.79 -14.45 15.74
N LYS A 127 17.67 -15.37 16.12
CA LYS A 127 18.41 -15.36 17.38
C LYS A 127 19.86 -15.53 16.99
N GLN A 128 20.67 -14.49 17.15
CA GLN A 128 22.06 -14.52 17.61
C GLN A 128 22.37 -13.19 18.27
#